data_AF-X7F2U2-F1
#
_entry.id   AF-X7F2U2-F1
#
_cell.length_a   1.000
_cell.length_b   1.000
_cell.length_c   1.000
_cell.angle_alpha   90.00
_cell.angle_beta   90.00
_cell.angle_gamma   90.00
#
_symmetry.space_group_name_H-M   'P 1'
#
loop_
_entity.id
_entity.type
_entity.pdbx_description
1 polymer ?
#
loop_
_entity_poly.entity_id
_entity_poly.type
_entity_poly.pdbx_seq_one_letter_code
_entity_poly.pdbx_strand_id
1 'polypeptide(L)' 'MGENGLLLVYGPFKENGTFNGAGNAAFDADLRMRNHDWGLRDRETLTAAAIAQGFEVADAVSMPANNLLLAYRRPGSC' A
#
# COMPACT_ATOMS: atom_id res chain seq x y z
N MET A 1 -8.55 8.08 -15.48
CA MET A 1 -7.27 8.77 -15.18
C MET A 1 -6.58 9.05 -16.50
N GLY A 2 -6.09 10.28 -16.70
CA GLY A 2 -5.37 10.67 -17.92
C GLY A 2 -4.01 9.99 -18.04
N GLU A 3 -3.38 10.16 -19.19
CA GLU A 3 -2.01 9.71 -19.46
C GLU A 3 -1.04 10.30 -18.41
N ASN A 4 -0.05 9.52 -17.97
CA ASN A 4 0.88 9.87 -16.89
C ASN A 4 0.26 10.06 -15.48
N GLY A 5 -0.88 9.44 -15.19
CA GLY A 5 -1.46 9.47 -13.84
C GLY A 5 -0.53 8.89 -12.77
N LEU A 6 -0.46 9.56 -11.61
CA LEU A 6 0.25 9.11 -10.42
C LEU A 6 -0.76 8.65 -9.36
N LEU A 7 -0.54 7.46 -8.82
CA LEU A 7 -1.26 6.90 -7.68
C LEU A 7 -0.31 6.88 -6.48
N LEU A 8 -0.67 7.60 -5.43
CA LEU A 8 0.07 7.62 -4.17
C LEU A 8 -0.79 6.94 -3.11
N VAL A 9 -0.23 5.91 -2.46
CA VAL A 9 -0.88 5.22 -1.33
C VAL A 9 0.01 5.39 -0.12
N TYR A 10 -0.53 6.02 0.92
CA TYR A 10 0.17 6.29 2.17
C TYR A 10 -0.48 5.55 3.33
N GLY A 11 0.33 4.90 4.15
CA GLY A 11 -0.13 4.29 5.39
C GLY A 11 0.78 3.21 5.93
N PRO A 12 0.35 2.55 7.01
CA PRO A 12 0.98 1.33 7.49
C PRO A 12 0.63 0.16 6.56
N PHE A 13 1.63 -0.62 6.19
CA PHE A 13 1.46 -1.85 5.41
C PHE A 13 2.19 -2.99 6.07
N LYS A 14 1.76 -4.21 5.74
CA LYS A 14 2.54 -5.41 6.03
C LYS A 14 3.52 -5.65 4.89
N GLU A 15 4.66 -6.26 5.22
CA GLU A 15 5.63 -6.74 4.24
C GLU A 15 5.79 -8.24 4.42
N ASN A 16 5.53 -9.00 3.35
CA ASN A 16 5.59 -10.47 3.38
C ASN A 16 4.76 -11.09 4.53
N GLY A 17 3.56 -10.56 4.80
CA GLY A 17 2.69 -11.03 5.87
C GLY A 17 3.11 -10.60 7.28
N THR A 18 4.20 -9.85 7.42
CA THR A 18 4.74 -9.41 8.73
C THR A 18 4.41 -7.95 9.00
N PHE A 19 4.06 -7.63 10.25
CA PHE A 19 3.82 -6.26 10.68
C PHE A 19 5.15 -5.55 10.99
N ASN A 20 5.38 -4.39 10.37
CA ASN A 20 6.49 -3.52 10.73
C ASN A 20 6.16 -2.74 12.01
N GLY A 21 6.43 -3.35 13.16
CA GLY A 21 6.29 -2.75 14.49
C GLY A 21 5.03 -3.17 15.25
N ALA A 22 5.16 -3.26 16.58
CA ALA A 22 4.10 -3.74 17.48
C ALA A 22 2.81 -2.88 17.42
N GLY A 23 2.94 -1.58 17.14
CA GLY A 23 1.79 -0.67 16.98
C GLY A 23 0.91 -1.03 15.77
N ASN A 24 1.50 -1.52 14.67
CA ASN A 24 0.76 -1.86 13.46
C ASN A 24 -0.08 -3.13 13.64
N ALA A 25 0.39 -4.08 14.45
CA ALA A 25 -0.39 -5.28 14.80
C ALA A 25 -1.61 -4.93 15.68
N ALA A 26 -1.43 -4.06 16.68
CA ALA A 26 -2.54 -3.62 17.52
C ALA A 26 -3.57 -2.79 16.73
N PHE A 27 -3.10 -1.93 15.82
CA PHE A 27 -3.96 -1.15 14.93
C PHE A 27 -4.74 -2.04 13.96
N ASP A 28 -4.07 -3.04 13.36
CA ASP A 28 -4.72 -4.04 12.51
C ASP A 28 -5.83 -4.80 13.25
N ALA A 29 -5.58 -5.21 14.50
CA ALA A 29 -6.57 -5.87 15.33
C ALA A 29 -7.77 -4.95 15.60
N ASP A 30 -7.55 -3.68 15.95
CA ASP A 30 -8.64 -2.70 16.14
C ASP A 30 -9.47 -2.50 14.87
N LEU A 31 -8.83 -2.40 13.71
CA LEU A 31 -9.51 -2.31 12.42
C LEU A 31 -10.38 -3.55 12.16
N ARG A 32 -9.81 -4.75 12.34
CA ARG A 32 -10.52 -6.03 12.14
C ARG A 32 -11.68 -6.24 13.12
N MET A 33 -11.57 -5.74 14.34
CA MET A 33 -12.67 -5.77 15.31
C MET A 33 -13.88 -4.96 14.83
N ARG A 34 -13.64 -3.81 14.19
CA ARG A 34 -14.71 -2.95 13.65
C ARG A 34 -15.26 -3.50 12.34
N ASN A 35 -14.37 -4.00 11.49
CA ASN A 35 -14.71 -4.69 10.25
C ASN A 35 -13.57 -5.61 9.85
N HIS A 36 -13.86 -6.90 9.73
CA HIS A 36 -12.88 -7.94 9.40
C HIS A 36 -12.09 -7.64 8.10
N ASP A 37 -12.69 -6.90 7.15
CA ASP A 37 -12.07 -6.53 5.87
C ASP A 37 -11.15 -5.32 5.95
N TRP A 38 -11.11 -4.59 7.08
CA TRP A 38 -10.34 -3.35 7.22
C TRP A 38 -8.91 -3.55 7.71
N GLY A 39 -8.48 -4.78 7.97
CA GLY A 39 -7.09 -5.04 8.39
C GLY A 39 -6.03 -4.53 7.40
N LEU A 40 -4.81 -4.37 7.89
CA LEU A 40 -3.68 -3.90 7.09
C LEU A 40 -3.41 -4.85 5.92
N ARG A 41 -3.10 -4.24 4.77
CA ARG A 41 -2.82 -4.96 3.53
C ARG A 41 -1.32 -5.14 3.35
N ASP A 42 -0.97 -6.23 2.67
CA ASP A 42 0.39 -6.48 2.23
C ASP A 42 0.74 -5.55 1.07
N ARG A 43 1.93 -4.95 1.15
CA ARG A 43 2.48 -4.09 0.10
C ARG A 43 2.52 -4.82 -1.25
N GLU A 44 2.83 -6.11 -1.22
CA GLU A 44 2.88 -6.98 -2.39
C GLU A 44 1.50 -7.13 -3.04
N THR A 45 0.43 -7.30 -2.24
CA THR A 45 -0.95 -7.40 -2.74
C THR A 45 -1.41 -6.09 -3.39
N LEU A 46 -1.09 -4.95 -2.77
CA LEU A 46 -1.41 -3.63 -3.35
C LEU A 46 -0.65 -3.40 -4.65
N THR A 47 0.63 -3.78 -4.69
CA THR A 47 1.46 -3.66 -5.88
C THR A 47 0.93 -4.55 -7.01
N ALA A 48 0.56 -5.80 -6.73
CA ALA A 48 -0.05 -6.68 -7.71
C ALA A 48 -1.39 -6.12 -8.25
N ALA A 49 -2.22 -5.54 -7.38
CA ALA A 49 -3.47 -4.89 -7.78
C ALA A 49 -3.23 -3.65 -8.66
N ALA A 50 -2.23 -2.83 -8.33
CA ALA A 50 -1.85 -1.67 -9.13
C ALA A 50 -1.35 -2.10 -10.53
N ILE A 51 -0.49 -3.12 -10.59
CA ILE A 51 0.02 -3.69 -11.86
C ILE A 51 -1.13 -4.24 -12.71
N ALA A 52 -2.09 -4.96 -12.11
CA ALA A 52 -3.27 -5.45 -12.80
C ALA A 52 -4.13 -4.33 -13.41
N GLN A 53 -4.02 -3.10 -12.90
CA GLN A 53 -4.70 -1.91 -13.41
C GLN A 53 -3.84 -1.08 -14.37
N GLY A 54 -2.71 -1.63 -14.83
CA GLY A 54 -1.79 -0.98 -15.76
C GLY A 54 -0.96 0.14 -15.13
N PHE A 55 -0.69 0.06 -13.82
CA PHE A 55 0.30 0.92 -13.17
C PHE A 55 1.63 0.19 -13.00
N GLU A 56 2.71 0.94 -12.98
CA GLU A 56 4.05 0.48 -12.68
C GLU A 56 4.49 1.02 -11.32
N VAL A 57 5.32 0.26 -10.60
CA VAL A 57 5.93 0.72 -9.35
C VAL A 57 6.91 1.83 -9.69
N ALA A 58 6.65 3.04 -9.17
CA ALA A 58 7.52 4.19 -9.36
C ALA A 58 8.50 4.33 -8.20
N ASP A 59 8.00 4.29 -6.96
CA ASP A 59 8.84 4.41 -5.75
C ASP A 59 8.16 3.83 -4.51
N ALA A 60 8.95 3.48 -3.50
CA ALA A 60 8.48 3.08 -2.18
C ALA A 60 9.36 3.72 -1.10
N VAL A 61 8.81 4.72 -0.41
CA VAL A 61 9.58 5.54 0.55
C VAL A 61 9.14 5.22 1.97
N SER A 62 10.10 4.81 2.80
CA SER A 62 9.88 4.64 4.25
C SER A 62 9.68 5.98 4.92
N MET A 63 8.63 6.08 5.72
CA MET A 63 8.23 7.28 6.45
C MET A 63 8.23 7.02 7.97
N PRO A 64 8.25 8.08 8.81
CA PRO A 64 8.15 7.93 10.26
C PRO A 64 6.93 7.10 10.70
N ALA A 65 7.01 6.53 11.90
CA ALA A 65 5.98 5.68 12.49
C ALA A 65 5.68 4.38 11.72
N ASN A 66 6.67 3.83 11.01
CA ASN A 66 6.57 2.59 10.22
C ASN A 66 5.51 2.66 9.10
N ASN A 67 5.31 3.85 8.55
CA ASN A 67 4.47 4.05 7.37
C ASN A 67 5.32 3.94 6.10
N LEU A 68 4.67 3.59 4.99
CA LEU A 68 5.26 3.68 3.66
C LEU A 68 4.45 4.64 2.80
N LEU A 69 5.13 5.27 1.85
CA LEU A 69 4.52 5.90 0.70
C LEU A 69 4.82 5.05 -0.53
N LEU A 70 3.78 4.46 -1.11
CA LEU A 70 3.86 3.69 -2.35
C LEU A 70 3.41 4.60 -3.50
N ALA A 71 4.33 4.86 -4.42
CA ALA A 71 4.07 5.62 -5.63
C ALA A 71 3.98 4.67 -6.83
N TYR A 72 2.88 4.77 -7.56
CA TYR A 72 2.66 4.04 -8.81
C TYR A 72 2.38 5.01 -9.95
N ARG A 73 2.96 4.76 -11.11
CA ARG A 73 2.75 5.60 -12.29
C ARG A 73 2.08 4.78 -13.38
N ARG A 74 1.08 5.37 -14.05
CA ARG A 74 0.54 4.79 -15.27
C ARG A 74 1.41 5.25 -16.46
N PRO A 75 2.03 4.34 -17.22
CA PRO A 75 2.71 4.73 -18.45
C PRO A 75 1.71 5.39 -19.40
N GLY A 76 2.10 6.51 -20.00
CA GLY A 76 1.32 7.11 -21.09
C GLY A 76 1.30 6.17 -22.27
N SER A 77 0.14 6.02 -22.91
CA SER A 77 0.05 5.32 -24.19
C SER A 77 0.85 6.14 -25.21
N CYS A 78 1.84 5.53 -25.86
CA CYS A 78 2.50 6.12 -27.03
C CYS A 78 1.61 5.97 -28.27
#